data_AF-A0A8T6M2D7-F1
#
_entry.id   AF-A0A8T6M2D7-F1
#
_cell.length_a   1.000
_cell.length_b   1.000
_cell.length_c   1.000
_cell.angle_alpha   90.00
_cell.angle_beta   90.00
_cell.angle_gamma   90.00
#
_symmetry.space_group_name_H-M   'P 1'
#
loop_
_entity.id
_entity.type
_entity.pdbx_description
1 polymer ?
#
loop_
_entity_poly.entity_id
_entity_poly.type
_entity_poly.pdbx_seq_one_letter_code
_entity_poly.pdbx_strand_id
1 'polypeptide(L)' 'MSQFKAFMKKCKRVWHTLKKPTKKEFQMTAKVSAIGIVILGAFGFLISMIVGLF' A
#
# COMPACT_ATOMS: atom_id res chain seq x y z
N MET A 1 24.44 24.33 -11.64
CA MET A 1 24.44 23.23 -10.63
C MET A 1 23.69 23.55 -9.31
N SER A 2 22.88 24.62 -9.22
CA SER A 2 22.18 25.02 -7.98
C SER A 2 20.74 24.48 -7.85
N GLN A 3 20.05 24.24 -8.97
CA GLN A 3 18.63 23.87 -8.96
C GLN A 3 18.36 22.46 -8.39
N PHE A 4 19.25 21.51 -8.66
CA PHE A 4 19.11 20.13 -8.15
C PHE A 4 19.27 20.07 -6.62
N LYS A 5 20.22 20.83 -6.05
CA LYS A 5 20.39 20.92 -4.60
C LYS A 5 19.17 21.55 -3.92
N ALA A 6 18.56 22.57 -4.54
CA ALA A 6 17.33 23.18 -4.04
C ALA A 6 16.13 22.21 -4.11
N PHE A 7 16.03 21.42 -5.19
CA PHE A 7 14.98 20.42 -5.35
C PHE A 7 15.11 19.30 -4.31
N MET A 8 16.31 18.76 -4.10
CA MET A 8 16.59 17.76 -3.06
C MET A 8 16.26 18.28 -1.65
N LYS A 9 16.52 19.57 -1.37
CA LYS A 9 16.17 20.20 -0.09
C LYS A 9 14.65 20.33 0.09
N LYS A 10 13.90 20.62 -0.98
CA LYS A 10 12.43 20.63 -0.97
C LYS A 10 11.86 19.22 -0.74
N CYS A 11 12.36 18.20 -1.44
CA CYS A 11 11.94 16.81 -1.24
C CYS A 11 12.19 16.33 0.20
N LYS A 12 13.35 16.69 0.78
CA LYS A 12 13.66 16.35 2.17
C LYS A 12 12.68 17.00 3.15
N ARG A 13 12.28 18.26 2.92
CA ARG A 13 11.25 18.92 3.75
C ARG A 13 9.90 18.20 3.66
N VAL A 14 9.47 17.82 2.46
CA VAL A 14 8.22 17.05 2.28
C VAL A 14 8.28 15.74 3.06
N TRP A 15 9.41 15.02 2.99
CA TRP A 15 9.61 13.78 3.75
C TRP A 15 9.43 13.97 5.27
N HIS A 16 9.93 15.08 5.82
CA HIS A 16 9.76 15.42 7.23
C HIS A 16 8.37 15.95 7.59
N THR A 17 7.58 16.39 6.60
CA THR A 17 6.20 16.89 6.81
C THR A 17 5.19 15.74 6.84
N LEU A 18 5.55 14.57 6.29
CA LEU A 18 4.72 13.36 6.34
C LEU A 18 4.59 12.88 7.80
N LYS A 19 3.35 12.68 8.24
CA LYS A 19 3.06 12.11 9.55
C LYS A 19 3.43 10.63 9.55
N LYS A 20 4.39 10.22 10.38
CA LYS A 20 4.68 8.80 10.58
C LYS A 20 3.43 8.13 11.15
N PRO A 21 2.95 7.03 10.52
CA PRO A 21 1.73 6.37 10.95
C PRO A 21 1.90 5.83 12.37
N THR A 22 0.87 5.98 13.19
CA THR A 22 0.86 5.41 14.53
C THR A 22 0.67 3.90 14.43
N LYS A 23 1.26 3.11 15.33
CA LYS A 23 1.13 1.63 15.33
C LYS A 23 -0.33 1.15 15.21
N LYS A 24 -1.29 1.88 15.79
CA LYS A 24 -2.73 1.58 15.72
C LYS A 24 -3.30 1.77 14.32
N GLU A 25 -3.00 2.88 13.65
CA GLU A 25 -3.48 3.19 12.29
C GLU A 25 -2.90 2.21 11.26
N PHE A 26 -1.63 1.84 11.44
CA PHE A 26 -0.99 0.84 10.60
C PHE A 26 -1.66 -0.54 10.73
N GLN A 27 -1.92 -0.99 11.97
CA GLN A 27 -2.60 -2.27 12.20
C GLN A 27 -4.04 -2.27 11.66
N MET A 28 -4.77 -1.17 11.80
CA MET A 28 -6.13 -1.06 11.26
C MET A 28 -6.12 -1.16 9.73
N THR A 29 -5.26 -0.38 9.07
CA THR A 29 -5.12 -0.41 7.61
C THR A 29 -4.66 -1.78 7.12
N ALA A 30 -3.66 -2.38 7.78
CA ALA A 30 -3.14 -3.69 7.40
C ALA A 30 -4.22 -4.79 7.53
N LYS A 31 -5.04 -4.77 8.58
CA LYS A 31 -6.14 -5.73 8.76
C LYS A 31 -7.21 -5.58 7.68
N VAL A 32 -7.62 -4.35 7.36
CA VAL A 32 -8.63 -4.10 6.32
C VAL A 32 -8.09 -4.51 4.94
N SER A 33 -6.85 -4.16 4.61
CA SER A 33 -6.21 -4.57 3.35
C SER A 33 -6.05 -6.09 3.26
N ALA A 34 -5.67 -6.76 4.34
CA ALA A 34 -5.54 -8.22 4.37
C ALA A 34 -6.88 -8.91 4.09
N ILE A 35 -7.98 -8.42 4.68
CA ILE A 35 -9.33 -8.94 4.42
C ILE A 35 -9.70 -8.77 2.94
N GLY A 36 -9.43 -7.60 2.35
CA GLY A 36 -9.67 -7.36 0.92
C GLY A 36 -8.91 -8.30 0.00
N ILE A 37 -7.62 -8.53 0.28
CA ILE A 37 -6.78 -9.45 -0.50
C ILE A 37 -7.28 -10.89 -0.39
N VAL A 38 -7.69 -11.33 0.81
CA VAL A 38 -8.22 -12.69 1.02
C VAL A 38 -9.53 -12.89 0.24
N ILE A 39 -10.44 -11.91 0.27
CA ILE A 39 -11.70 -11.99 -0.49
C ILE A 39 -11.42 -12.07 -1.99
N LEU A 40 -10.60 -11.15 -2.52
CA LEU A 40 -10.26 -11.13 -3.94
C LEU A 40 -9.52 -12.41 -4.37
N GLY A 41 -8.60 -12.92 -3.55
CA GLY A 41 -7.88 -14.17 -3.78
C GLY A 41 -8.81 -15.38 -3.77
N ALA A 42 -9.78 -15.44 -2.85
CA ALA A 42 -10.77 -16.51 -2.81
C ALA A 42 -11.68 -16.48 -4.03
N PHE A 43 -12.14 -15.30 -4.47
CA PHE A 43 -12.92 -15.18 -5.71
C PHE A 43 -12.13 -15.61 -6.94
N GLY A 44 -10.87 -15.16 -7.07
CA GLY A 44 -9.99 -15.60 -8.16
C GLY A 44 -9.73 -17.11 -8.15
N PHE A 45 -9.55 -17.69 -6.96
CA PHE A 45 -9.38 -19.13 -6.79
C PHE A 45 -10.63 -19.91 -7.19
N LEU A 46 -11.81 -19.47 -6.76
CA LEU A 46 -13.09 -20.08 -7.12
C LEU A 46 -13.31 -20.07 -8.64
N ILE A 47 -13.03 -18.94 -9.30
CA ILE A 47 -13.13 -18.84 -10.77
C ILE A 47 -12.14 -19.79 -11.44
N SER A 48 -10.87 -19.80 -11.00
CA SER A 48 -9.85 -20.70 -11.55
C SER A 48 -10.19 -22.17 -11.34
N MET A 49 -10.83 -22.52 -10.22
CA MET A 49 -11.25 -23.88 -9.93
C MET A 49 -12.40 -24.31 -10.85
N ILE A 50 -13.38 -23.44 -11.09
CA ILE A 50 -14.50 -23.73 -12.00
C ILE A 50 -14.01 -23.85 -13.45
N VAL A 51 -13.14 -22.93 -13.90
CA VAL A 51 -12.59 -22.94 -15.26
C VAL A 51 -11.61 -24.09 -15.47
N GLY A 52 -10.84 -24.48 -14.46
CA GLY A 52 -9.91 -25.61 -14.57
C GLY A 52 -10.58 -26.98 -14.50
N LEU A 53 -11.82 -27.05 -14.01
CA LEU A 53 -12.60 -28.29 -13.88
C LEU A 53 -13.52 -28.55 -15.08
N PHE A 54 -13.73 -27.55 -15.94
CA PHE A 54 -14.52 -27.62 -17.17
C PHE A 54 -13.60 -27.73 -18.39
#